data_AF-A0A9D4Z292-F1
#
_entry.id   AF-A0A9D4Z292-F1
#
_cell.length_a   1.000
_cell.length_b   1.000
_cell.length_c   1.000
_cell.angle_alpha   90.00
_cell.angle_beta   90.00
_cell.angle_gamma   90.00
#
_symmetry.space_group_name_H-M   'P 1'
#
loop_
_entity.id
_entity.type
_entity.pdbx_description
1 polymer ?
#
loop_
_entity_poly.entity_id
_entity_poly.type
_entity_poly.pdbx_seq_one_letter_code
_entity_poly.pdbx_strand_id
1 'polypeptide(L)'
;MCGILAALGISGDPETNRREILKLSRLLRHRGPDQNSCYQAPDGRAFITFERLMIVDPTETGRQPFQIPTSEGNIAWALNSEIYNHEALREQQLAGVDLHSRSDSAVVGYLYQKYGDTNELWNSLDGIFACVIWDERTGYFCAARDPIGICSLYWGKGADGSMWFASEMKALQTKCTNIECFPPGHVYRSSTGKVERWFNPNWMSLDHIPKTPVDLPLLKQTFIDAVVKRLMSDAPLAILLSGGLDSSLVASVAVRHMKEATNAFDPDHKLHTYSIGIKGSPDLIAARKVSDFLGTLHHEFTFTVEEGIDALYDLIWHIESYEQVRAAVPMYLLAQRIKAMGMKVVLSGEGADEIFGGYLYFHKAPSPEEYHRECVRLVTRLHQWDVLRANKAPFAFGLETRVPFLDKQFLQVSMNIDAADKMPDLSAKPDGRHAKLEKYILRKAFDEPDNPYLPDEVLFRQKEQFSDGVGYDWVDGLKEYAAKVVTDDMWESRLDRFPEHPPRTREYYLLRSIFQTHFPHPDAIKTVPQGLSIACSTPEALSWDPEWEGQHEISGRAIKTVHDGGAGFQPGQDAAAAAAVANGVH
;
A
#
# COMPACT_ATOMS: atom_id res chain seq x y z
N MET A 1 -2.34 -11.06 2.29
CA MET A 1 -1.05 -11.23 1.61
C MET A 1 -0.12 -12.00 2.51
N CYS A 2 0.68 -12.85 1.90
CA CYS A 2 1.51 -13.87 2.50
C CYS A 2 3.00 -13.46 2.49
N GLY A 3 3.86 -14.29 3.07
CA GLY A 3 5.32 -14.19 2.97
C GLY A 3 5.87 -15.24 2.00
N ILE A 4 6.63 -14.80 1.00
CA ILE A 4 7.44 -15.68 0.12
C ILE A 4 8.90 -15.53 0.51
N LEU A 5 9.62 -16.65 0.57
CA LEU A 5 11.08 -16.68 0.46
C LEU A 5 11.49 -17.84 -0.45
N ALA A 6 12.24 -17.54 -1.51
CA ALA A 6 12.75 -18.51 -2.46
C ALA A 6 14.27 -18.39 -2.62
N ALA A 7 14.95 -19.54 -2.71
CA ALA A 7 16.37 -19.64 -3.03
C ALA A 7 16.52 -20.62 -4.21
N LEU A 8 16.97 -20.11 -5.36
CA LEU A 8 16.93 -20.82 -6.63
C LEU A 8 18.34 -20.92 -7.23
N GLY A 9 18.72 -22.13 -7.63
CA GLY A 9 20.07 -22.44 -8.10
C GLY A 9 21.10 -22.49 -6.96
N ILE A 10 20.67 -22.77 -5.72
CA ILE A 10 21.56 -22.84 -4.56
C ILE A 10 22.45 -24.08 -4.61
N SER A 11 23.69 -23.92 -4.16
CA SER A 11 24.68 -24.99 -4.04
C SER A 11 24.86 -25.46 -2.59
N GLY A 12 25.57 -26.57 -2.38
CA GLY A 12 25.86 -27.12 -1.05
C GLY A 12 24.88 -28.20 -0.60
N ASP A 13 24.93 -28.52 0.70
CA ASP A 13 24.13 -29.60 1.30
C ASP A 13 22.65 -29.20 1.40
N PRO A 14 21.72 -29.96 0.78
CA PRO A 14 20.30 -29.60 0.76
C PRO A 14 19.66 -29.52 2.15
N GLU A 15 20.05 -30.39 3.09
CA GLU A 15 19.48 -30.39 4.44
C GLU A 15 19.91 -29.16 5.25
N THR A 16 21.18 -28.78 5.14
CA THR A 16 21.71 -27.56 5.74
C THR A 16 21.01 -26.33 5.14
N ASN A 17 20.90 -26.26 3.82
CA ASN A 17 20.20 -25.19 3.11
C ASN A 17 18.74 -25.08 3.56
N ARG A 18 18.03 -26.21 3.63
CA ARG A 18 16.63 -26.26 4.10
C ARG A 18 16.48 -25.64 5.48
N ARG A 19 17.33 -26.03 6.44
CA ARG A 19 17.25 -25.52 7.83
C ARG A 19 17.48 -24.02 7.88
N GLU A 20 18.46 -23.52 7.13
CA GLU A 20 18.77 -22.08 7.08
C GLU A 20 17.63 -21.28 6.42
N ILE A 21 17.10 -21.76 5.30
CA ILE A 21 15.99 -21.11 4.59
C ILE A 21 14.74 -21.07 5.46
N LEU A 22 14.43 -22.15 6.19
CA LEU A 22 13.33 -22.16 7.15
C LEU A 22 13.51 -21.20 8.31
N LYS A 23 14.75 -20.90 8.75
CA LYS A 23 15.00 -19.86 9.76
C LYS A 23 14.72 -18.47 9.21
N LEU A 24 15.10 -18.20 7.96
CA LEU A 24 14.87 -16.92 7.30
C LEU A 24 13.38 -16.72 6.96
N SER A 25 12.69 -17.77 6.54
CA SER A 25 11.25 -17.74 6.25
C SER A 25 10.42 -17.33 7.48
N ARG A 26 10.84 -17.74 8.69
CA ARG A 26 10.20 -17.33 9.96
C ARG A 26 10.19 -15.83 10.17
N LEU A 27 11.14 -15.09 9.61
CA LEU A 27 11.16 -13.62 9.69
C LEU A 27 9.99 -12.99 8.94
N LEU A 28 9.27 -13.74 8.10
CA LEU A 28 8.11 -13.31 7.32
C LEU A 28 6.78 -13.81 7.89
N ARG A 29 6.80 -14.57 9.00
CA ARG A 29 5.61 -15.24 9.54
C ARG A 29 4.51 -14.29 9.97
N HIS A 30 4.86 -13.06 10.38
CA HIS A 30 3.87 -12.03 10.70
C HIS A 30 2.91 -11.76 9.55
N ARG A 31 3.38 -11.87 8.29
CA ARG A 31 2.55 -11.68 7.11
C ARG A 31 1.52 -12.79 6.95
N GLY A 32 1.90 -14.03 7.26
CA GLY A 32 1.10 -15.22 7.05
C GLY A 32 1.11 -16.17 8.24
N PRO A 33 0.37 -15.83 9.32
CA PRO A 33 0.43 -16.56 10.58
C PRO A 33 -0.35 -17.89 10.59
N ASP A 34 -1.17 -18.16 9.57
CA ASP A 34 -2.13 -19.28 9.61
C ASP A 34 -1.48 -20.62 9.23
N GLN A 35 -0.53 -20.63 8.29
CA GLN A 35 0.12 -21.86 7.83
C GLN A 35 1.50 -21.58 7.24
N ASN A 36 2.42 -22.55 7.34
CA ASN A 36 3.72 -22.49 6.70
C ASN A 36 4.07 -23.78 5.95
N SER A 37 4.98 -23.66 5.01
CA SER A 37 5.38 -24.75 4.12
C SER A 37 6.70 -24.46 3.41
N CYS A 38 7.28 -25.50 2.83
CA CYS A 38 8.52 -25.42 2.09
C CYS A 38 8.53 -26.50 1.00
N TYR A 39 8.53 -26.05 -0.25
CA TYR A 39 8.91 -26.86 -1.40
C TYR A 39 10.43 -26.96 -1.49
N GLN A 40 10.93 -28.14 -1.81
CA GLN A 40 12.32 -28.41 -2.11
C GLN A 40 12.37 -29.30 -3.35
N ALA A 41 13.07 -28.84 -4.39
CA ALA A 41 13.27 -29.62 -5.59
C ALA A 41 14.08 -30.91 -5.28
N PRO A 42 13.87 -32.02 -6.00
CA PRO A 42 14.57 -33.29 -5.76
C PRO A 42 16.09 -33.20 -5.84
N ASP A 43 16.62 -32.30 -6.66
CA ASP A 43 18.07 -32.06 -6.81
C ASP A 43 18.66 -31.17 -5.70
N GLY A 44 17.82 -30.63 -4.81
CA GLY A 44 18.22 -29.77 -3.70
C GLY A 44 18.69 -28.38 -4.11
N ARG A 45 18.47 -27.94 -5.36
CA ARG A 45 18.92 -26.63 -5.86
C ARG A 45 17.86 -25.53 -5.81
N ALA A 46 16.62 -25.87 -5.52
CA ALA A 46 15.53 -24.90 -5.42
C ALA A 46 14.69 -25.12 -4.17
N PHE A 47 14.43 -24.02 -3.46
CA PHE A 47 13.57 -23.98 -2.30
C PHE A 47 12.59 -22.83 -2.44
N ILE A 48 11.30 -23.09 -2.18
CA ILE A 48 10.28 -22.06 -2.11
C ILE A 48 9.55 -22.26 -0.78
N THR A 49 9.61 -21.27 0.09
CA THR A 49 8.88 -21.26 1.36
C THR A 49 7.74 -20.27 1.31
N PHE A 50 6.69 -20.57 2.05
CA PHE A 50 5.50 -19.74 2.09
C PHE A 50 4.95 -19.68 3.50
N GLU A 51 4.71 -18.47 3.99
CA GLU A 51 4.00 -18.16 5.23
C GLU A 51 2.63 -17.59 4.80
N ARG A 52 1.54 -18.32 5.06
CA ARG A 52 0.21 -18.10 4.48
C ARG A 52 -0.71 -17.37 5.44
N LEU A 53 -1.36 -16.31 4.94
CA LEU A 53 -2.60 -15.77 5.49
C LEU A 53 -3.76 -16.33 4.66
N MET A 54 -4.64 -17.12 5.28
CA MET A 54 -5.75 -17.77 4.59
C MET A 54 -6.91 -16.79 4.42
N ILE A 55 -7.13 -16.36 3.17
CA ILE A 55 -8.21 -15.43 2.77
C ILE A 55 -9.15 -16.11 1.77
N VAL A 56 -8.64 -16.56 0.62
CA VAL A 56 -9.40 -17.32 -0.38
C VAL A 56 -8.99 -18.79 -0.32
N ASP A 57 -9.98 -19.67 -0.34
CA ASP A 57 -9.84 -21.12 -0.17
C ASP A 57 -9.08 -21.49 1.12
N PRO A 58 -9.64 -21.26 2.32
CA PRO A 58 -9.00 -21.50 3.61
C PRO A 58 -8.83 -23.00 3.95
N THR A 59 -8.86 -23.87 2.95
CA THR A 59 -8.63 -25.31 3.08
C THR A 59 -7.19 -25.67 2.69
N GLU A 60 -6.84 -26.96 2.83
CA GLU A 60 -5.53 -27.49 2.40
C GLU A 60 -5.28 -27.34 0.90
N THR A 61 -6.32 -27.24 0.07
CA THR A 61 -6.13 -27.07 -1.38
C THR A 61 -5.59 -25.69 -1.76
N GLY A 62 -5.73 -24.69 -0.88
CA GLY A 62 -5.11 -23.38 -1.07
C GLY A 62 -3.66 -23.30 -0.54
N ARG A 63 -3.11 -24.40 0.00
CA ARG A 63 -1.75 -24.42 0.53
C ARG A 63 -0.73 -24.23 -0.58
N GLN A 64 0.16 -23.27 -0.38
CA GLN A 64 1.29 -23.02 -1.28
C GLN A 64 2.60 -23.53 -0.66
N PRO A 65 3.72 -23.69 -1.38
CA PRO A 65 3.82 -23.61 -2.83
C PRO A 65 2.93 -24.65 -3.52
N PHE A 66 2.21 -24.21 -4.55
CA PHE A 66 1.44 -25.11 -5.40
C PHE A 66 2.38 -25.90 -6.29
N GLN A 67 1.92 -27.06 -6.75
CA GLN A 67 2.69 -27.96 -7.60
C GLN A 67 1.78 -28.56 -8.68
N ILE A 68 2.27 -28.58 -9.92
CA ILE A 68 1.71 -29.41 -10.99
C ILE A 68 2.72 -30.53 -11.26
N PRO A 69 2.43 -31.77 -10.84
CA PRO A 69 3.28 -32.90 -11.17
C PRO A 69 3.18 -33.23 -12.66
N THR A 70 4.33 -33.43 -13.31
CA THR A 70 4.40 -33.90 -14.69
C THR A 70 5.38 -35.07 -14.81
N SER A 71 5.33 -35.80 -15.92
CA SER A 71 6.30 -36.87 -16.20
C SER A 71 7.74 -36.37 -16.37
N GLU A 72 7.93 -35.08 -16.61
CA GLU A 72 9.22 -34.44 -16.89
C GLU A 72 9.78 -33.67 -15.68
N GLY A 73 9.04 -33.61 -14.57
CA GLY A 73 9.37 -32.80 -13.39
C GLY A 73 8.22 -31.89 -12.98
N ASN A 74 8.26 -31.38 -11.75
CA ASN A 74 7.20 -30.55 -11.22
C ASN A 74 7.34 -29.08 -11.67
N ILE A 75 6.20 -28.41 -11.87
CA ILE A 75 6.13 -26.95 -11.87
C ILE A 75 5.68 -26.54 -10.47
N ALA A 76 6.54 -25.83 -9.73
CA ALA A 76 6.25 -25.37 -8.37
C ALA A 76 6.20 -23.85 -8.32
N TRP A 77 5.21 -23.28 -7.64
CA TRP A 77 5.11 -21.82 -7.53
C TRP A 77 4.51 -21.34 -6.21
N ALA A 78 4.87 -20.11 -5.84
CA ALA A 78 4.24 -19.38 -4.76
C ALA A 78 3.87 -17.98 -5.21
N LEU A 79 2.68 -17.53 -4.83
CA LEU A 79 2.14 -16.20 -5.08
C LEU A 79 1.63 -15.59 -3.78
N ASN A 80 2.18 -14.42 -3.49
CA ASN A 80 1.60 -13.50 -2.55
C ASN A 80 0.66 -12.57 -3.32
N SER A 81 -0.63 -12.90 -3.39
CA SER A 81 -1.56 -12.27 -4.33
C SER A 81 -2.99 -12.11 -3.84
N GLU A 82 -3.73 -11.33 -4.63
CA GLU A 82 -5.17 -11.44 -4.87
C GLU A 82 -5.39 -11.24 -6.37
N ILE A 83 -5.75 -12.31 -7.09
CA ILE A 83 -6.05 -12.29 -8.54
C ILE A 83 -7.57 -12.17 -8.74
N TYR A 84 -8.07 -10.94 -8.81
CA TYR A 84 -9.51 -10.64 -8.82
C TYR A 84 -10.27 -11.22 -10.03
N ASN A 85 -9.59 -11.48 -11.15
CA ASN A 85 -10.19 -12.10 -12.32
C ASN A 85 -9.97 -13.63 -12.42
N HIS A 86 -9.59 -14.31 -11.33
CA HIS A 86 -9.26 -15.74 -11.38
C HIS A 86 -10.42 -16.62 -11.87
N GLU A 87 -11.67 -16.27 -11.58
CA GLU A 87 -12.84 -17.02 -12.05
C GLU A 87 -12.98 -16.91 -13.58
N ALA A 88 -12.89 -15.69 -14.12
CA ALA A 88 -12.88 -15.47 -15.56
C ALA A 88 -11.71 -16.21 -16.25
N LEU A 89 -10.52 -16.24 -15.64
CA LEU A 89 -9.37 -16.98 -16.17
C LEU A 89 -9.65 -18.50 -16.20
N ARG A 90 -10.29 -19.04 -15.16
CA ARG A 90 -10.70 -20.46 -15.09
C ARG A 90 -11.68 -20.80 -16.22
N GLU A 91 -12.69 -19.97 -16.43
CA GLU A 91 -13.73 -20.20 -17.43
C GLU A 91 -13.24 -20.01 -18.87
N GLN A 92 -12.44 -18.98 -19.12
CA GLN A 92 -12.10 -18.56 -20.48
C GLN A 92 -10.79 -19.17 -20.99
N GLN A 93 -9.80 -19.33 -20.10
CA GLN A 93 -8.45 -19.72 -20.50
C GLN A 93 -8.06 -21.11 -20.00
N LEU A 94 -8.66 -21.60 -18.90
CA LEU A 94 -8.38 -22.90 -18.31
C LEU A 94 -9.62 -23.83 -18.31
N ALA A 95 -10.56 -23.61 -19.22
CA ALA A 95 -11.75 -24.43 -19.36
C ALA A 95 -11.39 -25.93 -19.48
N GLY A 96 -11.97 -26.76 -18.62
CA GLY A 96 -11.74 -28.21 -18.58
C GLY A 96 -10.44 -28.64 -17.89
N VAL A 97 -9.64 -27.71 -17.35
CA VAL A 97 -8.47 -28.03 -16.51
C VAL A 97 -8.94 -28.16 -15.06
N ASP A 98 -8.58 -29.26 -14.40
CA ASP A 98 -8.79 -29.42 -12.96
C ASP A 98 -7.63 -28.77 -12.19
N LEU A 99 -7.92 -27.66 -11.52
CA LEU A 99 -6.92 -26.90 -10.76
C LEU A 99 -6.70 -27.44 -9.35
N HIS A 100 -7.52 -28.39 -8.88
CA HIS A 100 -7.51 -28.97 -7.54
C HIS A 100 -7.58 -27.97 -6.37
N SER A 101 -7.71 -26.67 -6.64
CA SER A 101 -7.71 -25.57 -5.68
C SER A 101 -8.67 -24.48 -6.13
N ARG A 102 -9.36 -23.85 -5.18
CA ARG A 102 -10.22 -22.69 -5.43
C ARG A 102 -9.49 -21.36 -5.19
N SER A 103 -8.26 -21.41 -4.67
CA SER A 103 -7.44 -20.20 -4.49
C SER A 103 -7.28 -19.44 -5.80
N ASP A 104 -7.41 -18.12 -5.73
CA ASP A 104 -7.13 -17.19 -6.81
C ASP A 104 -5.71 -17.38 -7.37
N SER A 105 -4.73 -17.61 -6.50
CA SER A 105 -3.32 -17.80 -6.83
C SER A 105 -3.03 -19.08 -7.63
N ALA A 106 -3.92 -20.07 -7.60
CA ALA A 106 -3.68 -21.36 -8.24
C ALA A 106 -3.63 -21.25 -9.77
N VAL A 107 -4.39 -20.32 -10.37
CA VAL A 107 -4.52 -20.21 -11.83
C VAL A 107 -3.19 -19.94 -12.54
N VAL A 108 -2.24 -19.27 -11.88
CA VAL A 108 -1.01 -18.77 -12.50
C VAL A 108 -0.08 -19.89 -12.93
N GLY A 109 0.08 -20.95 -12.14
CA GLY A 109 0.89 -22.11 -12.52
C GLY A 109 0.34 -22.86 -13.73
N TYR A 110 -0.99 -22.93 -13.87
CA TYR A 110 -1.64 -23.57 -15.01
C TYR A 110 -1.58 -22.72 -16.27
N LEU A 111 -1.71 -21.38 -16.15
CA LEU A 111 -1.45 -20.46 -17.26
C LEU A 111 0.01 -20.57 -17.72
N TYR A 112 0.96 -20.66 -16.77
CA TYR A 112 2.37 -20.86 -17.09
C TYR A 112 2.61 -22.19 -17.79
N GLN A 113 2.00 -23.29 -17.32
CA GLN A 113 2.12 -24.59 -17.98
C GLN A 113 1.59 -24.54 -19.42
N LYS A 114 0.47 -23.85 -19.65
CA LYS A 114 -0.20 -23.78 -20.95
C LYS A 114 0.49 -22.87 -21.94
N TYR A 115 0.94 -21.71 -21.51
CA TYR A 115 1.43 -20.63 -22.39
C TYR A 115 2.93 -20.36 -22.26
N GLY A 116 3.57 -20.88 -21.21
CA GLY A 116 4.94 -20.53 -20.84
C GLY A 116 5.03 -19.19 -20.11
N ASP A 117 6.27 -18.74 -19.87
CA ASP A 117 6.55 -17.42 -19.31
C ASP A 117 6.47 -16.33 -20.39
N THR A 118 5.28 -15.79 -20.61
CA THR A 118 5.04 -14.75 -21.61
C THR A 118 4.53 -13.46 -20.99
N ASN A 119 4.72 -12.33 -21.67
CA ASN A 119 4.16 -11.06 -21.22
C ASN A 119 2.63 -11.05 -21.30
N GLU A 120 2.04 -11.85 -22.18
CA GLU A 120 0.60 -12.05 -22.30
C GLU A 120 0.02 -12.71 -21.04
N LEU A 121 0.71 -13.70 -20.46
CA LEU A 121 0.33 -14.29 -19.18
C LEU A 121 0.27 -13.22 -18.11
N TRP A 122 1.35 -12.47 -17.90
CA TRP A 122 1.41 -11.46 -16.84
C TRP A 122 0.40 -10.34 -17.06
N ASN A 123 0.15 -9.94 -18.31
CA ASN A 123 -0.87 -8.94 -18.64
C ASN A 123 -2.30 -9.44 -18.46
N SER A 124 -2.55 -10.74 -18.52
CA SER A 124 -3.89 -11.32 -18.33
C SER A 124 -4.36 -11.28 -16.87
N LEU A 125 -3.44 -11.10 -15.92
CA LEU A 125 -3.76 -11.02 -14.50
C LEU A 125 -4.31 -9.64 -14.15
N ASP A 126 -5.51 -9.62 -13.57
CA ASP A 126 -6.10 -8.44 -12.94
C ASP A 126 -6.07 -8.65 -11.43
N GLY A 127 -5.07 -8.06 -10.79
CA GLY A 127 -4.79 -8.35 -9.40
C GLY A 127 -3.49 -7.74 -8.90
N ILE A 128 -3.22 -8.02 -7.64
CA ILE A 128 -1.95 -7.73 -6.99
C ILE A 128 -1.22 -9.05 -6.78
N PHE A 129 0.09 -9.08 -7.01
CA PHE A 129 0.89 -10.28 -6.87
C PHE A 129 2.40 -9.99 -6.75
N ALA A 130 3.06 -10.82 -5.94
CA ALA A 130 4.46 -11.15 -6.10
C ALA A 130 4.55 -12.66 -6.29
N CYS A 131 5.18 -13.10 -7.36
CA CYS A 131 5.17 -14.48 -7.83
C CYS A 131 6.60 -15.01 -8.00
N VAL A 132 6.82 -16.27 -7.62
CA VAL A 132 8.04 -17.03 -7.96
C VAL A 132 7.63 -18.41 -8.48
N ILE A 133 8.16 -18.80 -9.64
CA ILE A 133 7.91 -20.09 -10.30
C ILE A 133 9.24 -20.80 -10.52
N TRP A 134 9.28 -22.09 -10.20
CA TRP A 134 10.37 -23.03 -10.52
C TRP A 134 9.82 -24.14 -11.44
N ASP A 135 10.42 -24.33 -12.61
CA ASP A 135 10.02 -25.36 -13.58
C ASP A 135 11.14 -26.40 -13.73
N GLU A 136 10.95 -27.56 -13.12
CA GLU A 136 11.94 -28.65 -13.13
C GLU A 136 12.17 -29.24 -14.51
N ARG A 137 11.17 -29.16 -15.40
CA ARG A 137 11.25 -29.75 -16.75
C ARG A 137 12.30 -29.04 -17.59
N THR A 138 12.48 -27.74 -17.36
CA THR A 138 13.41 -26.88 -18.09
C THR A 138 14.63 -26.50 -17.25
N GLY A 139 14.54 -26.61 -15.92
CA GLY A 139 15.54 -26.08 -14.98
C GLY A 139 15.54 -24.55 -14.91
N TYR A 140 14.54 -23.89 -15.48
CA TYR A 140 14.38 -22.44 -15.43
C TYR A 140 13.39 -22.00 -14.35
N PHE A 141 13.47 -20.72 -14.02
CA PHE A 141 12.59 -20.06 -13.07
C PHE A 141 12.33 -18.62 -13.49
N CYS A 142 11.24 -18.08 -12.95
CA CYS A 142 10.93 -16.67 -13.08
C CYS A 142 10.34 -16.10 -11.80
N ALA A 143 10.44 -14.79 -11.67
CA ALA A 143 9.78 -14.03 -10.61
C ALA A 143 9.12 -12.80 -11.24
N ALA A 144 7.88 -12.51 -10.88
CA ALA A 144 7.12 -11.38 -11.42
C ALA A 144 6.41 -10.62 -10.31
N ARG A 145 6.25 -9.31 -10.52
CA ARG A 145 5.60 -8.41 -9.57
C ARG A 145 4.54 -7.57 -10.26
N ASP A 146 3.43 -7.34 -9.57
CA ASP A 146 2.26 -6.62 -10.04
C ASP A 146 2.55 -5.23 -10.63
N PRO A 147 1.61 -4.66 -11.40
CA PRO A 147 1.83 -3.45 -12.21
C PRO A 147 2.45 -2.26 -11.47
N ILE A 148 2.00 -2.00 -10.24
CA ILE A 148 2.35 -0.80 -9.46
C ILE A 148 3.20 -1.16 -8.22
N GLY A 149 3.33 -2.44 -7.89
CA GLY A 149 4.15 -2.93 -6.79
C GLY A 149 3.41 -2.89 -5.46
N ILE A 150 2.10 -3.14 -5.49
CA ILE A 150 1.24 -3.25 -4.30
C ILE A 150 1.71 -4.38 -3.40
N CYS A 151 2.13 -5.49 -3.99
CA CYS A 151 2.85 -6.53 -3.29
C CYS A 151 4.31 -6.16 -3.15
N SER A 152 4.91 -6.36 -1.97
CA SER A 152 6.35 -6.21 -1.78
C SER A 152 7.10 -7.43 -2.29
N LEU A 153 8.21 -7.19 -2.99
CA LEU A 153 9.16 -8.21 -3.41
C LEU A 153 10.55 -7.60 -3.49
N TYR A 154 11.52 -8.30 -2.92
CA TYR A 154 12.95 -8.00 -2.94
C TYR A 154 13.68 -9.17 -3.54
N TRP A 155 14.86 -8.90 -4.08
CA TRP A 155 15.72 -9.92 -4.65
C TRP A 155 17.20 -9.61 -4.45
N GLY A 156 18.02 -10.64 -4.63
CA GLY A 156 19.46 -10.56 -4.46
C GLY A 156 20.16 -11.84 -4.90
N LYS A 157 21.49 -11.80 -4.93
CA LYS A 157 22.33 -12.96 -5.26
C LYS A 157 23.03 -13.51 -4.03
N GLY A 158 23.04 -14.83 -3.89
CA GLY A 158 23.92 -15.51 -2.95
C GLY A 158 25.38 -15.44 -3.39
N ALA A 159 26.31 -15.69 -2.47
CA ALA A 159 27.74 -15.74 -2.78
C ALA A 159 28.10 -16.84 -3.80
N ASP A 160 27.27 -17.87 -3.93
CA ASP A 160 27.39 -18.96 -4.90
C ASP A 160 26.71 -18.67 -6.25
N GLY A 161 26.15 -17.46 -6.42
CA GLY A 161 25.44 -17.07 -7.63
C GLY A 161 23.96 -17.46 -7.68
N SER A 162 23.44 -18.10 -6.62
CA SER A 162 22.01 -18.40 -6.49
C SER A 162 21.16 -17.14 -6.46
N MET A 163 19.95 -17.21 -6.99
CA MET A 163 18.99 -16.10 -6.99
C MET A 163 18.03 -16.26 -5.81
N TRP A 164 17.87 -15.19 -5.04
CA TRP A 164 16.98 -15.15 -3.89
C TRP A 164 15.89 -14.13 -4.10
N PHE A 165 14.68 -14.48 -3.67
CA PHE A 165 13.49 -13.63 -3.74
C PHE A 165 12.76 -13.68 -2.40
N ALA A 166 12.35 -12.54 -1.86
CA ALA A 166 11.57 -12.51 -0.63
C ALA A 166 10.57 -11.36 -0.59
N SER A 167 9.46 -11.53 0.11
CA SER A 167 8.49 -10.44 0.30
C SER A 167 9.05 -9.25 1.07
N GLU A 168 10.04 -9.46 1.92
CA GLU A 168 10.67 -8.42 2.75
C GLU A 168 12.20 -8.65 2.81
N MET A 169 12.98 -7.57 2.78
CA MET A 169 14.44 -7.61 2.67
C MET A 169 15.12 -8.24 3.90
N LYS A 170 14.46 -8.20 5.07
CA LYS A 170 14.91 -8.84 6.31
C LYS A 170 15.23 -10.33 6.14
N ALA A 171 14.58 -11.01 5.21
CA ALA A 171 14.81 -12.43 4.91
C ALA A 171 16.02 -12.67 3.98
N LEU A 172 16.56 -11.62 3.36
CA LEU A 172 17.68 -11.70 2.41
C LEU A 172 19.01 -11.23 3.00
N GLN A 173 18.94 -10.31 3.97
CA GLN A 173 20.10 -9.50 4.39
C GLN A 173 21.34 -10.25 4.86
N THR A 174 21.20 -11.49 5.34
CA THR A 174 22.33 -12.29 5.83
C THR A 174 22.86 -13.29 4.81
N LYS A 175 22.20 -13.47 3.66
CA LYS A 175 22.56 -14.48 2.65
C LYS A 175 22.92 -13.88 1.30
N CYS A 176 22.34 -12.73 0.96
CA CYS A 176 22.63 -12.08 -0.30
C CYS A 176 23.85 -11.15 -0.19
N THR A 177 24.65 -11.08 -1.26
CA THR A 177 25.75 -10.13 -1.42
C THR A 177 25.27 -8.78 -1.94
N ASN A 178 24.10 -8.75 -2.58
CA ASN A 178 23.40 -7.54 -2.97
C ASN A 178 21.89 -7.67 -2.68
N ILE A 179 21.22 -6.54 -2.46
CA ILE A 179 19.77 -6.51 -2.21
C ILE A 179 19.15 -5.35 -2.94
N GLU A 180 18.07 -5.62 -3.67
CA GLU A 180 17.32 -4.62 -4.40
C GLU A 180 15.81 -4.84 -4.22
N CYS A 181 15.05 -3.76 -4.35
CA CYS A 181 13.60 -3.86 -4.50
C CYS A 181 13.32 -4.41 -5.91
N PHE A 182 12.59 -5.52 -6.01
CA PHE A 182 12.24 -6.09 -7.32
C PHE A 182 11.27 -5.13 -8.05
N PRO A 183 11.51 -4.74 -9.30
CA PRO A 183 10.76 -3.65 -9.92
C PRO A 183 9.28 -4.00 -10.21
N PRO A 184 8.33 -3.08 -9.95
CA PRO A 184 6.91 -3.27 -10.31
C PRO A 184 6.68 -3.45 -11.81
N GLY A 185 5.71 -4.27 -12.20
CA GLY A 185 5.35 -4.48 -13.60
C GLY A 185 6.44 -5.15 -14.44
N HIS A 186 7.38 -5.83 -13.78
CA HIS A 186 8.47 -6.57 -14.42
C HIS A 186 8.43 -8.06 -14.05
N VAL A 187 9.18 -8.82 -14.83
CA VAL A 187 9.47 -10.24 -14.64
C VAL A 187 10.97 -10.47 -14.86
N TYR A 188 11.59 -11.26 -13.99
CA TYR A 188 12.92 -11.79 -14.20
C TYR A 188 12.81 -13.19 -14.77
N ARG A 189 13.58 -13.47 -15.82
CA ARG A 189 13.61 -14.78 -16.48
C ARG A 189 15.00 -15.38 -16.41
N SER A 190 15.15 -16.54 -15.76
CA SER A 190 16.46 -17.19 -15.66
C SER A 190 16.97 -17.70 -17.01
N SER A 191 16.07 -17.96 -17.97
CA SER A 191 16.40 -18.40 -19.33
C SER A 191 17.18 -17.34 -20.12
N THR A 192 16.92 -16.05 -19.86
CA THR A 192 17.63 -14.93 -20.49
C THR A 192 18.56 -14.19 -19.54
N GLY A 193 18.41 -14.40 -18.23
CA GLY A 193 19.09 -13.66 -17.18
C GLY A 193 18.66 -12.18 -17.08
N LYS A 194 17.53 -11.80 -17.68
CA LYS A 194 17.09 -10.40 -17.80
C LYS A 194 15.85 -10.12 -16.96
N VAL A 195 15.73 -8.85 -16.57
CA VAL A 195 14.50 -8.26 -16.02
C VAL A 195 13.80 -7.49 -17.15
N GLU A 196 12.55 -7.85 -17.43
CA GLU A 196 11.79 -7.32 -18.56
C GLU A 196 10.47 -6.73 -18.06
N ARG A 197 10.11 -5.54 -18.56
CA ARG A 197 8.84 -4.89 -18.24
C ARG A 197 7.73 -5.53 -19.06
N TRP A 198 6.70 -6.02 -18.40
CA TRP A 198 5.50 -6.57 -19.05
C TRP A 198 4.31 -5.61 -18.97
N PHE A 199 4.26 -4.72 -17.97
CA PHE A 199 3.23 -3.69 -17.83
C PHE A 199 3.72 -2.33 -18.32
N ASN A 200 3.13 -1.82 -19.40
CA ASN A 200 3.55 -0.55 -20.01
C ASN A 200 2.40 0.21 -20.70
N PRO A 201 1.37 0.65 -19.96
CA PRO A 201 0.34 1.52 -20.51
C PRO A 201 0.92 2.88 -20.91
N ASN A 202 0.29 3.54 -21.89
CA ASN A 202 0.72 4.82 -22.45
C ASN A 202 0.89 5.92 -21.39
N TRP A 203 0.00 5.98 -20.40
CA TRP A 203 0.02 7.00 -19.34
C TRP A 203 1.27 6.93 -18.43
N MET A 204 2.04 5.84 -18.43
CA MET A 204 3.29 5.78 -17.66
C MET A 204 4.43 6.59 -18.30
N SER A 205 4.31 6.98 -19.57
CA SER A 205 5.31 7.80 -20.24
C SER A 205 5.14 9.26 -19.84
N LEU A 206 6.20 9.89 -19.32
CA LEU A 206 6.23 11.33 -19.01
C LEU A 206 6.08 12.23 -20.25
N ASP A 207 6.30 11.67 -21.45
CA ASP A 207 6.12 12.35 -22.73
C ASP A 207 4.69 12.26 -23.24
N HIS A 208 3.89 11.33 -22.70
CA HIS A 208 2.49 11.18 -23.06
C HIS A 208 1.63 12.06 -22.15
N ILE A 209 1.08 13.15 -22.70
CA ILE A 209 0.12 14.00 -21.99
C ILE A 209 -1.30 13.70 -22.53
N PRO A 210 -2.20 13.13 -21.71
CA PRO A 210 -3.55 12.83 -22.13
C PRO A 210 -4.37 14.10 -22.44
N LYS A 211 -5.30 13.98 -23.39
CA LYS A 211 -6.26 15.03 -23.79
C LYS A 211 -7.69 14.50 -23.85
N THR A 212 -7.95 13.35 -23.23
CA THR A 212 -9.28 12.74 -23.20
C THR A 212 -10.15 13.52 -22.21
N PRO A 213 -11.28 14.10 -22.61
CA PRO A 213 -12.18 14.76 -21.68
C PRO A 213 -12.68 13.80 -20.60
N VAL A 214 -12.97 14.33 -19.42
CA VAL A 214 -13.54 13.52 -18.33
C VAL A 214 -14.91 12.94 -18.70
N ASP A 215 -15.07 11.63 -18.51
CA ASP A 215 -16.35 10.91 -18.51
C ASP A 215 -16.67 10.49 -17.06
N LEU A 216 -17.54 11.26 -16.40
CA LEU A 216 -17.90 11.04 -14.99
C LEU A 216 -18.62 9.69 -14.77
N PRO A 217 -19.61 9.28 -15.59
CA PRO A 217 -20.19 7.94 -15.52
C PRO A 217 -19.16 6.81 -15.62
N LEU A 218 -18.24 6.88 -16.60
CA LEU A 218 -17.21 5.86 -16.77
C LEU A 218 -16.24 5.83 -15.57
N LEU A 219 -15.85 7.01 -15.07
CA LEU A 219 -14.99 7.13 -13.89
C LEU A 219 -15.64 6.50 -12.65
N LYS A 220 -16.91 6.84 -12.40
CA LYS A 220 -17.72 6.26 -11.31
C LYS A 220 -17.81 4.75 -11.44
N GLN A 221 -18.26 4.25 -12.58
CA GLN A 221 -18.49 2.82 -12.77
C GLN A 221 -17.20 2.02 -12.60
N THR A 222 -16.11 2.49 -13.19
CA THR A 222 -14.81 1.80 -13.08
C THR A 222 -14.29 1.79 -11.64
N PHE A 223 -14.55 2.84 -10.86
CA PHE A 223 -14.24 2.83 -9.42
C PHE A 223 -15.12 1.85 -8.64
N ILE A 224 -16.42 1.81 -8.95
CA ILE A 224 -17.35 0.86 -8.34
C ILE A 224 -16.87 -0.57 -8.60
N ASP A 225 -16.57 -0.91 -9.85
CA ASP A 225 -16.07 -2.23 -10.24
C ASP A 225 -14.76 -2.56 -9.51
N ALA A 226 -13.87 -1.57 -9.37
CA ALA A 226 -12.62 -1.71 -8.62
C ALA A 226 -12.82 -2.04 -7.14
N VAL A 227 -13.78 -1.40 -6.47
CA VAL A 227 -14.13 -1.69 -5.07
C VAL A 227 -14.79 -3.06 -4.96
N VAL A 228 -15.79 -3.34 -5.80
CA VAL A 228 -16.60 -4.55 -5.74
C VAL A 228 -15.76 -5.81 -5.89
N LYS A 229 -14.88 -5.88 -6.90
CA LYS A 229 -14.03 -7.07 -7.09
C LYS A 229 -13.03 -7.30 -5.95
N ARG A 230 -12.73 -6.26 -5.16
CA ARG A 230 -11.88 -6.34 -3.95
C ARG A 230 -12.64 -6.77 -2.71
N LEU A 231 -13.95 -7.03 -2.79
CA LEU A 231 -14.72 -7.67 -1.72
C LEU A 231 -14.59 -9.21 -1.73
N MET A 232 -13.91 -9.78 -2.73
CA MET A 232 -13.62 -11.22 -2.85
C MET A 232 -12.88 -11.78 -1.62
N SER A 233 -13.58 -12.46 -0.70
CA SER A 233 -12.95 -12.98 0.53
C SER A 233 -13.77 -14.11 1.16
N ASP A 234 -13.12 -15.18 1.60
CA ASP A 234 -13.72 -16.17 2.51
C ASP A 234 -13.42 -15.84 3.99
N ALA A 235 -12.76 -14.69 4.26
CA ALA A 235 -12.35 -14.26 5.59
C ALA A 235 -13.03 -12.93 5.99
N PRO A 236 -13.11 -12.60 7.30
CA PRO A 236 -13.67 -11.34 7.75
C PRO A 236 -12.91 -10.13 7.19
N LEU A 237 -13.69 -9.21 6.62
CA LEU A 237 -13.23 -8.03 5.91
C LEU A 237 -13.85 -6.76 6.51
N ALA A 238 -13.06 -5.69 6.54
CA ALA A 238 -13.48 -4.39 7.03
C ALA A 238 -12.95 -3.25 6.14
N ILE A 239 -13.21 -2.00 6.53
CA ILE A 239 -12.72 -0.82 5.81
C ILE A 239 -12.06 0.16 6.77
N LEU A 240 -10.91 0.69 6.36
CA LEU A 240 -10.28 1.81 7.06
C LEU A 240 -11.04 3.09 6.70
N LEU A 241 -11.54 3.82 7.70
CA LEU A 241 -12.38 5.00 7.52
C LEU A 241 -11.77 6.18 8.29
N SER A 242 -11.18 7.13 7.57
CA SER A 242 -10.63 8.37 8.16
C SER A 242 -11.62 9.54 8.12
N GLY A 243 -12.76 9.39 7.44
CA GLY A 243 -13.69 10.50 7.19
C GLY A 243 -13.22 11.50 6.12
N GLY A 244 -12.07 11.24 5.49
CA GLY A 244 -11.66 11.91 4.25
C GLY A 244 -12.42 11.35 3.04
N LEU A 245 -12.38 12.06 1.91
CA LEU A 245 -13.09 11.69 0.69
C LEU A 245 -12.86 10.24 0.27
N ASP A 246 -11.61 9.81 0.22
CA ASP A 246 -11.21 8.58 -0.49
C ASP A 246 -11.67 7.32 0.25
N SER A 247 -11.36 7.23 1.55
CA SER A 247 -11.79 6.13 2.41
C SER A 247 -13.31 6.08 2.55
N SER A 248 -13.96 7.25 2.57
CA SER A 248 -15.43 7.36 2.64
C SER A 248 -16.10 6.87 1.36
N LEU A 249 -15.56 7.17 0.18
CA LEU A 249 -16.08 6.65 -1.09
C LEU A 249 -15.92 5.12 -1.17
N VAL A 250 -14.78 4.57 -0.76
CA VAL A 250 -14.57 3.11 -0.68
C VAL A 250 -15.62 2.48 0.24
N ALA A 251 -15.84 3.04 1.43
CA ALA A 251 -16.83 2.55 2.38
C ALA A 251 -18.26 2.63 1.83
N SER A 252 -18.63 3.75 1.20
CA SER A 252 -19.96 3.97 0.65
C SER A 252 -20.29 2.98 -0.47
N VAL A 253 -19.37 2.79 -1.42
CA VAL A 253 -19.54 1.82 -2.51
C VAL A 253 -19.69 0.41 -1.96
N ALA A 254 -18.85 0.00 -1.00
CA ALA A 254 -18.93 -1.33 -0.40
C ALA A 254 -20.26 -1.56 0.32
N VAL A 255 -20.70 -0.60 1.16
CA VAL A 255 -21.99 -0.68 1.87
C VAL A 255 -23.15 -0.79 0.89
N ARG A 256 -23.15 0.02 -0.18
CA ARG A 256 -24.22 -0.01 -1.18
C ARG A 256 -24.25 -1.33 -1.94
N HIS A 257 -23.10 -1.83 -2.38
CA HIS A 257 -23.00 -3.13 -3.03
C HIS A 257 -23.50 -4.26 -2.12
N MET A 258 -23.10 -4.28 -0.84
CA MET A 258 -23.55 -5.29 0.11
C MET A 258 -25.07 -5.27 0.35
N LYS A 259 -25.70 -4.09 0.34
CA LYS A 259 -27.16 -3.96 0.44
C LYS A 259 -27.91 -4.46 -0.80
N GLU A 260 -27.32 -4.29 -1.98
CA GLU A 260 -27.91 -4.69 -3.26
C GLU A 260 -27.63 -6.17 -3.61
N ALA A 261 -26.59 -6.77 -3.03
CA ALA A 261 -26.20 -8.15 -3.27
C ALA A 261 -27.25 -9.13 -2.74
N THR A 262 -27.85 -9.92 -3.64
CA THR A 262 -28.87 -10.93 -3.30
C THR A 262 -28.33 -12.12 -2.51
N ASN A 263 -27.00 -12.27 -2.44
CA ASN A 263 -26.29 -13.36 -1.78
C ASN A 263 -25.56 -12.90 -0.50
N ALA A 264 -25.85 -11.71 0.02
CA ALA A 264 -25.26 -11.26 1.28
C ALA A 264 -25.73 -12.19 2.41
N PHE A 265 -24.78 -12.85 3.08
CA PHE A 265 -25.05 -13.57 4.31
C PHE A 265 -25.49 -12.55 5.37
N ASP A 266 -26.72 -12.72 5.83
CA ASP A 266 -27.38 -11.93 6.88
C ASP A 266 -27.58 -10.43 6.53
N PRO A 267 -28.83 -9.99 6.24
CA PRO A 267 -29.14 -8.57 6.04
C PRO A 267 -28.79 -7.68 7.24
N ASP A 268 -28.60 -8.26 8.44
CA ASP A 268 -28.17 -7.54 9.64
C ASP A 268 -26.64 -7.48 9.80
N HIS A 269 -25.86 -8.11 8.90
CA HIS A 269 -24.40 -8.07 8.94
C HIS A 269 -23.87 -6.70 8.49
N LYS A 270 -23.66 -5.83 9.48
CA LYS A 270 -23.07 -4.51 9.25
C LYS A 270 -21.58 -4.62 8.90
N LEU A 271 -21.19 -3.92 7.83
CA LEU A 271 -19.78 -3.74 7.50
C LEU A 271 -19.04 -3.03 8.63
N HIS A 272 -17.91 -3.59 9.04
CA HIS A 272 -17.07 -2.99 10.07
C HIS A 272 -16.19 -1.88 9.48
N THR A 273 -16.14 -0.73 10.15
CA THR A 273 -15.24 0.38 9.78
C THR A 273 -14.33 0.77 10.93
N TYR A 274 -13.09 1.12 10.63
CA TYR A 274 -12.06 1.36 11.65
C TYR A 274 -11.35 2.71 11.45
N SER A 275 -11.20 3.48 12.53
CA SER A 275 -10.44 4.74 12.55
C SER A 275 -9.43 4.74 13.70
N ILE A 276 -8.38 5.55 13.56
CA ILE A 276 -7.43 5.84 14.63
C ILE A 276 -7.04 7.31 14.63
N GLY A 277 -6.84 7.88 15.81
CA GLY A 277 -6.38 9.26 15.97
C GLY A 277 -5.93 9.55 17.39
N ILE A 278 -5.46 10.76 17.64
CA ILE A 278 -5.40 11.31 18.99
C ILE A 278 -6.84 11.66 19.42
N LYS A 279 -7.12 11.59 20.72
CA LYS A 279 -8.45 11.89 21.25
C LYS A 279 -8.92 13.28 20.78
N GLY A 280 -10.08 13.30 20.10
CA GLY A 280 -10.67 14.53 19.56
C GLY A 280 -10.10 14.98 18.21
N SER A 281 -9.32 14.14 17.52
CA SER A 281 -8.76 14.53 16.22
C SER A 281 -9.86 14.73 15.15
N PRO A 282 -9.62 15.59 14.15
CA PRO A 282 -10.57 15.85 13.07
C PRO A 282 -10.99 14.60 12.31
N ASP A 283 -10.08 13.64 12.13
CA ASP A 283 -10.36 12.38 11.43
C ASP A 283 -11.36 11.51 12.19
N LEU A 284 -11.26 11.41 13.53
CA LEU A 284 -12.21 10.63 14.32
C LEU A 284 -13.63 11.19 14.23
N ILE A 285 -13.77 12.51 14.31
CA ILE A 285 -15.06 13.20 14.20
C ILE A 285 -15.69 12.95 12.82
N ALA A 286 -14.90 13.10 11.76
CA ALA A 286 -15.37 12.90 10.40
C ALA A 286 -15.69 11.42 10.09
N ALA A 287 -14.86 10.48 10.56
CA ALA A 287 -15.10 9.06 10.39
C ALA A 287 -16.42 8.63 11.04
N ARG A 288 -16.70 9.13 12.25
CA ARG A 288 -17.97 8.88 12.95
C ARG A 288 -19.17 9.37 12.15
N LYS A 289 -19.09 10.58 11.61
CA LYS A 289 -20.14 11.16 10.78
C LYS A 289 -20.44 10.33 9.52
N VAL A 290 -19.40 9.87 8.84
CA VAL A 290 -19.55 9.00 7.66
C VAL A 290 -20.11 7.64 8.06
N SER A 291 -19.66 7.07 9.19
CA SER A 291 -20.22 5.84 9.70
C SER A 291 -21.71 5.95 10.01
N ASP A 292 -22.13 7.02 10.70
CA ASP A 292 -23.54 7.27 11.05
C ASP A 292 -24.40 7.35 9.78
N PHE A 293 -23.91 8.03 8.74
CA PHE A 293 -24.59 8.12 7.45
C PHE A 293 -24.70 6.76 6.74
N LEU A 294 -23.63 5.96 6.74
CA LEU A 294 -23.59 4.67 6.03
C LEU A 294 -24.27 3.54 6.81
N GLY A 295 -24.38 3.67 8.13
CA GLY A 295 -24.92 2.65 9.04
C GLY A 295 -23.94 1.52 9.34
N THR A 296 -22.63 1.78 9.30
CA THR A 296 -21.58 0.77 9.56
C THR A 296 -21.42 0.48 11.05
N LEU A 297 -20.79 -0.65 11.39
CA LEU A 297 -20.35 -0.92 12.76
C LEU A 297 -18.95 -0.33 12.95
N HIS A 298 -18.90 0.89 13.49
CA HIS A 298 -17.66 1.64 13.60
C HIS A 298 -16.91 1.44 14.90
N HIS A 299 -15.60 1.24 14.77
CA HIS A 299 -14.65 1.08 15.85
C HIS A 299 -13.66 2.23 15.78
N GLU A 300 -13.66 3.05 16.83
CA GLU A 300 -12.79 4.20 16.97
C GLU A 300 -11.71 3.90 17.99
N PHE A 301 -10.46 4.11 17.62
CA PHE A 301 -9.33 3.92 18.51
C PHE A 301 -8.52 5.19 18.71
N THR A 302 -7.97 5.34 19.91
CA THR A 302 -7.03 6.42 20.22
C THR A 302 -5.64 5.88 20.49
N PHE A 303 -4.59 6.67 20.28
CA PHE A 303 -3.24 6.34 20.75
C PHE A 303 -2.56 7.56 21.37
N THR A 304 -1.55 7.31 22.21
CA THR A 304 -0.71 8.35 22.81
C THR A 304 0.57 8.57 22.02
N VAL A 305 1.21 9.72 22.21
CA VAL A 305 2.55 10.00 21.66
C VAL A 305 3.55 8.94 22.12
N GLU A 306 3.46 8.50 23.37
CA GLU A 306 4.33 7.47 23.96
C GLU A 306 4.15 6.13 23.26
N GLU A 307 2.91 5.66 23.07
CA GLU A 307 2.63 4.44 22.28
C GLU A 307 3.20 4.54 20.86
N GLY A 308 3.14 5.73 20.26
CA GLY A 308 3.72 5.97 18.95
C GLY A 308 5.25 5.92 18.92
N ILE A 309 5.92 6.46 19.95
CA ILE A 309 7.38 6.42 20.11
C ILE A 309 7.85 4.98 20.37
N ASP A 310 7.16 4.25 21.24
CA ASP A 310 7.48 2.87 21.58
C ASP A 310 7.36 1.94 20.37
N ALA A 311 6.46 2.23 19.43
CA ALA A 311 6.29 1.48 18.20
C ALA A 311 7.42 1.68 17.16
N LEU A 312 8.25 2.73 17.26
CA LEU A 312 9.20 3.09 16.20
C LEU A 312 10.18 1.96 15.86
N TYR A 313 10.69 1.26 16.89
CA TYR A 313 11.69 0.22 16.69
C TYR A 313 11.14 -0.95 15.89
N ASP A 314 9.98 -1.50 16.29
CA ASP A 314 9.34 -2.62 15.59
C ASP A 314 8.77 -2.19 14.24
N LEU A 315 8.20 -0.99 14.16
CA LEU A 315 7.65 -0.48 12.91
C LEU A 315 8.71 -0.40 11.82
N ILE A 316 9.88 0.19 12.11
CA ILE A 316 10.97 0.33 11.13
C ILE A 316 11.48 -1.03 10.67
N TRP A 317 11.53 -2.02 11.57
CA TRP A 317 11.79 -3.42 11.19
C TRP A 317 10.76 -3.95 10.19
N HIS A 318 9.46 -3.67 10.41
CA HIS A 318 8.41 -4.15 9.52
C HIS A 318 8.37 -3.42 8.19
N ILE A 319 8.38 -2.09 8.15
CA ILE A 319 8.29 -1.32 6.90
C ILE A 319 9.59 -1.31 6.10
N GLU A 320 10.72 -1.59 6.76
CA GLU A 320 12.05 -1.66 6.14
C GLU A 320 12.45 -0.32 5.51
N SER A 321 12.09 0.77 6.18
CA SER A 321 12.32 2.14 5.76
C SER A 321 12.33 3.06 6.97
N TYR A 322 13.05 4.18 6.87
CA TYR A 322 12.95 5.29 7.83
C TYR A 322 12.12 6.46 7.28
N GLU A 323 11.61 6.34 6.04
CA GLU A 323 10.65 7.27 5.45
C GLU A 323 9.21 6.89 5.79
N GLN A 324 8.28 7.85 5.70
CA GLN A 324 6.84 7.66 5.96
C GLN A 324 6.48 7.16 7.37
N VAL A 325 7.42 7.16 8.32
CA VAL A 325 7.23 6.64 9.69
C VAL A 325 6.10 7.36 10.43
N ARG A 326 6.01 8.69 10.29
CA ARG A 326 4.94 9.49 10.92
C ARG A 326 3.54 8.97 10.59
N ALA A 327 3.28 8.65 9.31
CA ALA A 327 2.00 8.11 8.86
C ALA A 327 1.87 6.60 9.11
N ALA A 328 2.99 5.87 9.18
CA ALA A 328 3.00 4.43 9.37
C ALA A 328 2.68 4.02 10.81
N VAL A 329 3.05 4.82 11.82
CA VAL A 329 2.78 4.53 13.25
C VAL A 329 1.28 4.36 13.54
N PRO A 330 0.38 5.31 13.20
CA PRO A 330 -1.05 5.14 13.45
C PRO A 330 -1.62 3.93 12.72
N MET A 331 -1.21 3.70 11.47
CA MET A 331 -1.66 2.56 10.68
C MET A 331 -1.22 1.22 11.28
N TYR A 332 0.01 1.14 11.80
CA TYR A 332 0.55 -0.03 12.48
C TYR A 332 -0.24 -0.34 13.76
N LEU A 333 -0.44 0.65 14.62
CA LEU A 333 -1.22 0.51 15.86
C LEU A 333 -2.68 0.15 15.58
N LEU A 334 -3.28 0.74 14.55
CA LEU A 334 -4.63 0.40 14.11
C LEU A 334 -4.72 -1.05 13.63
N ALA A 335 -3.77 -1.49 12.80
CA ALA A 335 -3.76 -2.85 12.28
C ALA A 335 -3.64 -3.90 13.39
N GLN A 336 -2.85 -3.63 14.42
CA GLN A 336 -2.75 -4.49 15.61
C GLN A 336 -4.13 -4.70 16.26
N ARG A 337 -4.88 -3.62 16.45
CA ARG A 337 -6.21 -3.64 17.07
C ARG A 337 -7.25 -4.32 16.18
N ILE A 338 -7.24 -4.03 14.87
CA ILE A 338 -8.10 -4.68 13.88
C ILE A 338 -7.87 -6.19 13.87
N LYS A 339 -6.61 -6.63 13.88
CA LYS A 339 -6.26 -8.05 13.92
C LYS A 339 -6.75 -8.71 15.22
N ALA A 340 -6.60 -8.05 16.36
CA ALA A 340 -7.08 -8.54 17.65
C ALA A 340 -8.62 -8.74 17.67
N MET A 341 -9.36 -8.04 16.80
CA MET A 341 -10.80 -8.21 16.62
C MET A 341 -11.18 -9.29 15.58
N GLY A 342 -10.21 -10.04 15.08
CA GLY A 342 -10.44 -11.19 14.20
C GLY A 342 -10.53 -10.87 12.70
N MET A 343 -10.33 -9.61 12.31
CA MET A 343 -10.31 -9.22 10.89
C MET A 343 -9.03 -9.69 10.20
N LYS A 344 -9.15 -10.09 8.93
CA LYS A 344 -8.01 -10.49 8.09
C LYS A 344 -7.81 -9.59 6.88
N VAL A 345 -8.85 -8.86 6.47
CA VAL A 345 -8.80 -7.99 5.28
C VAL A 345 -9.34 -6.61 5.62
N VAL A 346 -8.72 -5.56 5.08
CA VAL A 346 -9.20 -4.19 5.09
C VAL A 346 -9.09 -3.57 3.70
N LEU A 347 -10.07 -2.76 3.31
CA LEU A 347 -9.91 -1.85 2.17
C LEU A 347 -9.45 -0.47 2.66
N SER A 348 -8.65 0.20 1.84
CA SER A 348 -8.12 1.54 2.09
C SER A 348 -8.27 2.44 0.86
N GLY A 349 -8.27 3.77 1.09
CA GLY A 349 -8.38 4.80 0.05
C GLY A 349 -7.05 5.23 -0.59
N GLU A 350 -5.95 4.54 -0.32
CA GLU A 350 -4.61 4.89 -0.84
C GLU A 350 -4.56 4.86 -2.38
N GLY A 351 -3.79 5.78 -2.97
CA GLY A 351 -3.66 5.95 -4.42
C GLY A 351 -4.50 7.09 -4.99
N ALA A 352 -5.55 7.52 -4.29
CA ALA A 352 -6.44 8.57 -4.79
C ALA A 352 -5.73 9.93 -4.93
N ASP A 353 -4.90 10.31 -3.96
CA ASP A 353 -4.15 11.57 -4.00
C ASP A 353 -3.16 11.61 -5.18
N GLU A 354 -2.50 10.49 -5.48
CA GLU A 354 -1.50 10.37 -6.54
C GLU A 354 -2.12 10.39 -7.94
N ILE A 355 -3.30 9.78 -8.11
CA ILE A 355 -4.00 9.70 -9.40
C ILE A 355 -4.65 11.03 -9.80
N PHE A 356 -5.20 11.72 -8.80
CA PHE A 356 -6.04 12.90 -9.00
C PHE A 356 -5.40 14.20 -8.54
N GLY A 357 -4.14 14.20 -8.10
CA GLY A 357 -3.45 15.37 -7.56
C GLY A 357 -4.16 15.95 -6.33
N GLY A 358 -4.37 15.11 -5.32
CA GLY A 358 -5.10 15.44 -4.10
C GLY A 358 -4.28 16.13 -3.02
N TYR A 359 -2.95 16.07 -3.10
CA TYR A 359 -2.10 16.80 -2.17
C TYR A 359 -2.19 18.32 -2.41
N LEU A 360 -2.21 19.11 -1.34
CA LEU A 360 -2.43 20.56 -1.43
C LEU A 360 -1.36 21.29 -2.28
N TYR A 361 -0.18 20.71 -2.49
CA TYR A 361 0.86 21.30 -3.34
C TYR A 361 0.48 21.31 -4.83
N PHE A 362 -0.46 20.45 -5.26
CA PHE A 362 -0.97 20.45 -6.63
C PHE A 362 -1.73 21.72 -7.01
N HIS A 363 -2.18 22.52 -6.03
CA HIS A 363 -2.71 23.86 -6.29
C HIS A 363 -1.67 24.83 -6.87
N LYS A 364 -0.38 24.52 -6.72
CA LYS A 364 0.73 25.29 -7.30
C LYS A 364 1.31 24.66 -8.57
N ALA A 365 0.70 23.60 -9.11
CA ALA A 365 1.16 23.00 -10.35
C ALA A 365 1.18 24.05 -11.49
N PRO A 366 2.30 24.22 -12.20
CA PRO A 366 2.46 25.34 -13.14
C PRO A 366 1.70 25.15 -14.44
N SER A 367 1.39 23.91 -14.83
CA SER A 367 0.59 23.59 -16.01
C SER A 367 -0.07 22.21 -15.91
N PRO A 368 -1.08 21.90 -16.75
CA PRO A 368 -1.66 20.55 -16.86
C PRO A 368 -0.62 19.47 -17.18
N GLU A 369 0.38 19.78 -18.00
CA GLU A 369 1.45 18.85 -18.36
C GLU A 369 2.29 18.46 -17.14
N GLU A 370 2.73 19.42 -16.34
CA GLU A 370 3.48 19.13 -15.11
C GLU A 370 2.62 18.46 -14.05
N TYR A 371 1.34 18.82 -13.95
CA TYR A 371 0.37 18.12 -13.10
C TYR A 371 0.29 16.63 -13.44
N HIS A 372 0.16 16.31 -14.73
CA HIS A 372 0.11 14.93 -15.20
C HIS A 372 1.42 14.19 -14.91
N ARG A 373 2.56 14.79 -15.26
CA ARG A 373 3.88 14.19 -15.03
C ARG A 373 4.10 13.90 -13.55
N GLU A 374 3.64 14.77 -12.65
CA GLU A 374 3.69 14.51 -11.22
C GLU A 374 2.82 13.34 -10.80
N CYS A 375 1.56 13.28 -11.25
CA CYS A 375 0.70 12.12 -11.00
C CYS A 375 1.38 10.82 -11.46
N VAL A 376 2.00 10.82 -12.65
CA VAL A 376 2.75 9.66 -13.17
C VAL A 376 3.93 9.32 -12.27
N ARG A 377 4.76 10.29 -11.86
CA ARG A 377 5.90 10.04 -10.96
C ARG A 377 5.44 9.47 -9.62
N LEU A 378 4.37 10.00 -9.04
CA LEU A 378 3.82 9.49 -7.78
C LEU A 378 3.31 8.06 -7.93
N VAL A 379 2.38 7.82 -8.86
CA VAL A 379 1.76 6.50 -9.08
C VAL A 379 2.82 5.43 -9.34
N THR A 380 3.85 5.74 -10.14
CA THR A 380 4.91 4.78 -10.48
C THR A 380 5.93 4.54 -9.35
N ARG A 381 6.00 5.42 -8.34
CA ARG A 381 6.91 5.31 -7.18
C ARG A 381 6.20 4.87 -5.89
N LEU A 382 4.87 4.74 -5.89
CA LEU A 382 4.05 4.38 -4.73
C LEU A 382 4.58 3.18 -3.93
N HIS A 383 5.14 2.18 -4.61
CA HIS A 383 5.72 0.98 -3.98
C HIS A 383 6.88 1.24 -3.00
N GLN A 384 7.44 2.44 -2.99
CA GLN A 384 8.50 2.89 -2.08
C GLN A 384 7.97 3.83 -0.97
N TRP A 385 6.70 4.25 -1.07
CA TRP A 385 6.09 5.28 -0.22
C TRP A 385 4.78 4.76 0.40
N ASP A 386 3.62 5.31 0.01
CA ASP A 386 2.33 5.06 0.62
C ASP A 386 1.88 3.61 0.51
N VAL A 387 2.14 2.97 -0.63
CA VAL A 387 1.84 1.54 -0.80
C VAL A 387 2.80 0.66 0.01
N LEU A 388 4.06 1.07 0.20
CA LEU A 388 4.99 0.36 1.09
C LEU A 388 4.43 0.32 2.52
N ARG A 389 4.00 1.49 3.03
CA ARG A 389 3.39 1.64 4.35
C ARG A 389 2.07 0.86 4.44
N ALA A 390 1.16 1.08 3.50
CA ALA A 390 -0.17 0.45 3.46
C ALA A 390 -0.10 -1.08 3.34
N ASN A 391 0.97 -1.60 2.73
CA ASN A 391 1.28 -3.02 2.75
C ASN A 391 1.88 -3.43 4.11
N LYS A 392 3.10 -2.97 4.41
CA LYS A 392 3.93 -3.61 5.45
C LYS A 392 3.49 -3.30 6.88
N ALA A 393 2.94 -2.12 7.16
CA ALA A 393 2.50 -1.79 8.51
C ALA A 393 1.31 -2.69 8.95
N PRO A 394 0.26 -2.88 8.12
CA PRO A 394 -0.79 -3.87 8.43
C PRO A 394 -0.30 -5.32 8.44
N PHE A 395 0.60 -5.69 7.52
CA PHE A 395 1.12 -7.06 7.49
C PHE A 395 1.98 -7.44 8.68
N ALA A 396 2.48 -6.49 9.46
CA ALA A 396 3.10 -6.76 10.76
C ALA A 396 2.21 -7.61 11.69
N PHE A 397 0.90 -7.63 11.44
CA PHE A 397 -0.09 -8.39 12.21
C PHE A 397 -0.88 -9.38 11.34
N GLY A 398 -0.47 -9.65 10.11
CA GLY A 398 -1.22 -10.54 9.21
C GLY A 398 -2.61 -10.00 8.88
N LEU A 399 -2.66 -8.70 8.56
CA LEU A 399 -3.85 -7.98 8.08
C LEU A 399 -3.61 -7.53 6.64
N GLU A 400 -4.48 -7.96 5.72
CA GLU A 400 -4.37 -7.59 4.32
C GLU A 400 -5.02 -6.26 3.99
N THR A 401 -4.27 -5.37 3.34
CA THR A 401 -4.78 -4.12 2.79
C THR A 401 -5.03 -4.22 1.30
N ARG A 402 -6.25 -3.85 0.88
CA ARG A 402 -6.65 -3.74 -0.54
C ARG A 402 -6.89 -2.28 -0.90
N VAL A 403 -6.44 -1.88 -2.09
CA VAL A 403 -6.40 -0.48 -2.54
C VAL A 403 -7.15 -0.33 -3.88
N PRO A 404 -8.46 -0.07 -3.87
CA PRO A 404 -9.29 0.03 -5.08
C PRO A 404 -8.85 1.10 -6.08
N PHE A 405 -8.31 2.22 -5.61
CA PHE A 405 -7.83 3.29 -6.49
C PHE A 405 -6.67 2.84 -7.38
N LEU A 406 -5.88 1.85 -6.98
CA LEU A 406 -4.76 1.36 -7.77
C LEU A 406 -5.14 0.20 -8.70
N ASP A 407 -6.43 0.09 -9.01
CA ASP A 407 -6.91 -0.88 -9.97
C ASP A 407 -6.39 -0.64 -11.39
N LYS A 408 -6.02 -1.71 -12.08
CA LYS A 408 -5.45 -1.62 -13.44
C LYS A 408 -6.40 -0.90 -14.41
N GLN A 409 -7.70 -1.21 -14.36
CA GLN A 409 -8.69 -0.59 -15.24
C GLN A 409 -9.03 0.83 -14.79
N PHE A 410 -9.14 1.05 -13.48
CA PHE A 410 -9.36 2.40 -12.95
C PHE A 410 -8.20 3.35 -13.26
N LEU A 411 -6.94 2.90 -13.12
CA LEU A 411 -5.76 3.64 -13.56
C LEU A 411 -5.80 3.91 -15.06
N GLN A 412 -6.18 2.93 -15.88
CA GLN A 412 -6.29 3.12 -17.33
C GLN A 412 -7.28 4.24 -17.69
N VAL A 413 -8.42 4.32 -17.02
CA VAL A 413 -9.40 5.41 -17.22
C VAL A 413 -8.87 6.72 -16.62
N SER A 414 -8.61 6.73 -15.31
CA SER A 414 -8.29 7.94 -14.56
C SER A 414 -7.00 8.61 -15.03
N MET A 415 -5.94 7.86 -15.36
CA MET A 415 -4.66 8.43 -15.80
C MET A 415 -4.69 8.92 -17.24
N ASN A 416 -5.70 8.58 -18.04
CA ASN A 416 -5.86 9.07 -19.42
C ASN A 416 -6.82 10.28 -19.54
N ILE A 417 -7.37 10.77 -18.43
CA ILE A 417 -8.16 12.02 -18.40
C ILE A 417 -7.23 13.23 -18.58
N ASP A 418 -7.67 14.23 -19.33
CA ASP A 418 -6.98 15.51 -19.47
C ASP A 418 -6.71 16.12 -18.09
N ALA A 419 -5.45 16.45 -17.82
CA ALA A 419 -5.06 17.01 -16.54
C ALA A 419 -5.72 18.36 -16.24
N ALA A 420 -6.13 19.12 -17.27
CA ALA A 420 -6.88 20.35 -17.06
C ALA A 420 -8.22 20.13 -16.33
N ASP A 421 -8.87 18.99 -16.57
CA ASP A 421 -10.10 18.61 -15.85
C ASP A 421 -9.82 18.29 -14.38
N LYS A 422 -8.64 17.75 -14.07
CA LYS A 422 -8.21 17.39 -12.70
C LYS A 422 -7.73 18.58 -11.88
N MET A 423 -7.06 19.55 -12.52
CA MET A 423 -6.40 20.67 -11.84
C MET A 423 -7.40 21.45 -10.95
N PRO A 424 -7.08 21.67 -9.67
CA PRO A 424 -7.92 22.46 -8.78
C PRO A 424 -7.88 23.95 -9.13
N ASP A 425 -8.99 24.63 -8.91
CA ASP A 425 -9.15 26.08 -9.04
C ASP A 425 -10.19 26.58 -8.04
N LEU A 426 -9.71 27.10 -6.90
CA LEU A 426 -10.58 27.57 -5.82
C LEU A 426 -11.44 28.79 -6.22
N SER A 427 -11.07 29.51 -7.28
CA SER A 427 -11.83 30.66 -7.79
C SER A 427 -13.01 30.24 -8.67
N ALA A 428 -12.97 29.03 -9.23
CA ALA A 428 -14.01 28.49 -10.09
C ALA A 428 -15.04 27.67 -9.31
N LYS A 429 -16.30 27.77 -9.71
CA LYS A 429 -17.41 26.90 -9.26
C LYS A 429 -18.10 26.25 -10.44
N PRO A 430 -17.56 25.16 -11.01
CA PRO A 430 -18.06 24.61 -12.27
C PRO A 430 -19.54 24.18 -12.24
N ASP A 431 -20.04 23.76 -11.08
CA ASP A 431 -21.45 23.39 -10.86
C ASP A 431 -22.30 24.51 -10.23
N GLY A 432 -21.74 25.71 -10.10
CA GLY A 432 -22.37 26.87 -9.46
C GLY A 432 -22.47 26.80 -7.93
N ARG A 433 -22.08 25.69 -7.29
CA ARG A 433 -22.22 25.46 -5.84
C ARG A 433 -20.86 25.33 -5.16
N HIS A 434 -20.02 24.43 -5.65
CA HIS A 434 -18.78 24.01 -5.00
C HIS A 434 -17.56 24.56 -5.74
N ALA A 435 -16.57 25.02 -4.98
CA ALA A 435 -15.27 25.37 -5.55
C ALA A 435 -14.64 24.15 -6.25
N LYS A 436 -13.82 24.37 -7.28
CA LYS A 436 -13.08 23.30 -7.95
C LYS A 436 -11.91 22.85 -7.06
N LEU A 437 -12.23 22.09 -6.01
CA LEU A 437 -11.26 21.53 -5.06
C LEU A 437 -10.34 20.50 -5.73
N GLU A 438 -9.30 20.10 -5.00
CA GLU A 438 -8.54 18.90 -5.34
C GLU A 438 -9.49 17.69 -5.50
N LYS A 439 -9.17 16.81 -6.46
CA LYS A 439 -10.01 15.65 -6.82
C LYS A 439 -11.44 16.01 -7.25
N TYR A 440 -11.70 17.23 -7.75
CA TYR A 440 -13.05 17.69 -8.09
C TYR A 440 -13.84 16.70 -8.97
N ILE A 441 -13.21 16.16 -10.02
CA ILE A 441 -13.88 15.21 -10.92
C ILE A 441 -14.30 13.91 -10.23
N LEU A 442 -13.54 13.46 -9.22
CA LEU A 442 -13.91 12.29 -8.41
C LEU A 442 -15.12 12.63 -7.53
N ARG A 443 -15.11 13.80 -6.89
CA ARG A 443 -16.24 14.28 -6.07
C ARG A 443 -17.52 14.38 -6.92
N LYS A 444 -17.41 14.98 -8.11
CA LYS A 444 -18.53 15.12 -9.06
C LYS A 444 -19.03 13.79 -9.61
N ALA A 445 -18.16 12.80 -9.80
CA ALA A 445 -18.59 11.47 -10.23
C ALA A 445 -19.56 10.83 -9.23
N PHE A 446 -19.51 11.20 -7.94
CA PHE A 446 -20.35 10.67 -6.86
C PHE A 446 -21.35 11.69 -6.26
N ASP A 447 -21.53 12.86 -6.90
CA ASP A 447 -22.52 13.88 -6.50
C ASP A 447 -23.91 13.49 -7.02
N GLU A 448 -24.62 12.68 -6.24
CA GLU A 448 -25.95 12.14 -6.54
C GLU A 448 -26.98 12.62 -5.49
N PRO A 449 -27.66 13.77 -5.70
CA PRO A 449 -28.53 14.37 -4.68
C PRO A 449 -29.69 13.49 -4.22
N ASP A 450 -30.25 12.68 -5.14
CA ASP A 450 -31.42 11.83 -4.86
C ASP A 450 -31.05 10.53 -4.15
N ASN A 451 -29.80 10.07 -4.30
CA ASN A 451 -29.29 8.87 -3.65
C ASN A 451 -27.79 9.03 -3.31
N PRO A 452 -27.49 9.88 -2.31
CA PRO A 452 -26.14 10.33 -2.05
C PRO A 452 -25.22 9.20 -1.58
N TYR A 453 -24.03 9.13 -2.17
CA TYR A 453 -22.97 8.24 -1.68
C TYR A 453 -22.39 8.73 -0.35
N LEU A 454 -22.33 10.04 -0.15
CA LEU A 454 -21.77 10.67 1.06
C LEU A 454 -22.58 11.92 1.40
N PRO A 455 -22.54 12.40 2.66
CA PRO A 455 -23.01 13.73 2.99
C PRO A 455 -22.26 14.78 2.16
N ASP A 456 -22.96 15.81 1.67
CA ASP A 456 -22.41 16.86 0.80
C ASP A 456 -21.14 17.50 1.39
N GLU A 457 -21.17 17.81 2.68
CA GLU A 457 -20.07 18.38 3.44
C GLU A 457 -18.86 17.44 3.63
N VAL A 458 -19.02 16.13 3.42
CA VAL A 458 -17.91 15.17 3.36
C VAL A 458 -17.41 15.07 1.92
N LEU A 459 -18.33 14.96 0.96
CA LEU A 459 -18.02 14.83 -0.46
C LEU A 459 -17.24 16.03 -1.00
N PHE A 460 -17.51 17.23 -0.49
CA PHE A 460 -16.81 18.48 -0.85
C PHE A 460 -15.97 19.05 0.31
N ARG A 461 -15.53 18.22 1.25
CA ARG A 461 -14.54 18.60 2.28
C ARG A 461 -13.15 18.77 1.66
N GLN A 462 -12.47 19.88 1.93
CA GLN A 462 -11.06 20.08 1.54
C GLN A 462 -10.15 19.03 2.21
N LYS A 463 -9.08 18.63 1.52
CA LYS A 463 -8.08 17.67 2.00
C LYS A 463 -7.44 18.09 3.31
N GLU A 464 -7.51 17.19 4.29
CA GLU A 464 -6.64 17.15 5.47
C GLU A 464 -5.55 16.10 5.27
N GLN A 465 -4.30 16.42 5.57
CA GLN A 465 -3.18 15.49 5.41
C GLN A 465 -3.12 14.48 6.57
N PHE A 466 -2.82 13.21 6.27
CA PHE A 466 -2.99 12.12 7.24
C PHE A 466 -2.23 12.32 8.56
N SER A 467 -0.98 12.81 8.51
CA SER A 467 -0.18 13.07 9.71
C SER A 467 -0.76 14.18 10.61
N ASP A 468 -1.54 15.10 10.06
CA ASP A 468 -2.17 16.20 10.80
C ASP A 468 -3.60 15.84 11.22
N GLY A 469 -4.34 15.11 10.38
CA GLY A 469 -5.69 14.59 10.68
C GLY A 469 -5.72 13.60 11.84
N VAL A 470 -4.62 12.84 12.02
CA VAL A 470 -4.40 11.97 13.17
C VAL A 470 -4.21 12.77 14.47
N GLY A 471 -3.72 14.02 14.41
CA GLY A 471 -3.59 14.92 15.56
C GLY A 471 -2.19 15.56 15.66
N TYR A 472 -2.17 16.89 15.89
CA TYR A 472 -0.94 17.69 15.90
C TYR A 472 0.11 17.22 16.92
N ASP A 473 -0.34 16.75 18.08
CA ASP A 473 0.53 16.35 19.20
C ASP A 473 1.46 15.18 18.84
N TRP A 474 1.11 14.33 17.86
CA TRP A 474 1.96 13.20 17.45
C TRP A 474 3.25 13.68 16.77
N VAL A 475 3.13 14.55 15.78
CA VAL A 475 4.27 15.04 15.01
C VAL A 475 5.21 15.85 15.90
N ASP A 476 4.64 16.74 16.71
CA ASP A 476 5.42 17.61 17.58
C ASP A 476 6.06 16.81 18.72
N GLY A 477 5.33 15.84 19.30
CA GLY A 477 5.86 14.92 20.30
C GLY A 477 7.04 14.07 19.80
N LEU A 478 6.99 13.57 18.56
CA LEU A 478 8.11 12.85 17.96
C LEU A 478 9.34 13.75 17.76
N LYS A 479 9.13 14.99 17.29
CA LYS A 479 10.22 15.99 17.12
C LYS A 479 10.87 16.32 18.46
N GLU A 480 10.07 16.53 19.51
CA GLU A 480 10.55 16.78 20.87
C GLU A 480 11.33 15.59 21.44
N TYR A 481 10.82 14.38 21.27
CA TYR A 481 11.52 13.17 21.71
C TYR A 481 12.87 13.03 21.01
N ALA A 482 12.91 13.19 19.68
CA ALA A 482 14.15 13.14 18.91
C ALA A 482 15.17 14.20 19.35
N ALA A 483 14.71 15.42 19.67
CA ALA A 483 15.57 16.47 20.20
C ALA A 483 16.17 16.14 21.58
N LYS A 484 15.49 15.32 22.39
CA LYS A 484 15.99 14.87 23.70
C LYS A 484 17.01 13.74 23.58
N VAL A 485 16.81 12.79 22.65
CA VAL A 485 17.65 11.58 22.56
C VAL A 485 18.82 11.68 21.57
N VAL A 486 18.76 12.60 20.61
CA VAL A 486 19.88 12.87 19.70
C VAL A 486 20.70 14.03 20.25
N THR A 487 21.82 13.70 20.89
CA THR A 487 22.74 14.68 21.48
C THR A 487 23.40 15.56 20.42
N ASP A 488 23.99 16.68 20.84
CA ASP A 488 24.74 17.56 19.95
C ASP A 488 25.94 16.83 19.32
N ASP A 489 26.69 16.05 20.09
CA ASP A 489 27.79 15.21 19.57
C ASP A 489 27.32 14.24 18.48
N MET A 490 26.17 13.58 18.68
CA MET A 490 25.56 12.69 17.68
C MET A 490 25.18 13.46 16.42
N TRP A 491 24.62 14.65 16.58
CA TRP A 491 24.18 15.52 15.48
C TRP A 491 25.35 16.08 14.67
N GLU A 492 26.43 16.48 15.33
CA GLU A 492 27.64 17.01 14.71
C GLU A 492 28.37 15.94 13.91
N SER A 493 28.50 14.72 14.46
CA SER A 493 29.14 13.57 13.80
C SER A 493 28.29 12.89 12.72
N ARG A 494 27.08 13.38 12.42
CA ARG A 494 26.14 12.69 11.51
C ARG A 494 26.66 12.53 10.08
N LEU A 495 27.49 13.46 9.60
CA LEU A 495 28.04 13.41 8.24
C LEU A 495 29.09 12.29 8.11
N ASP A 496 29.81 12.00 9.19
CA ASP A 496 30.78 10.90 9.24
C ASP A 496 30.08 9.56 9.46
N ARG A 497 29.06 9.54 10.32
CA ARG A 497 28.27 8.33 10.62
C ARG A 497 27.41 7.89 9.43
N PHE A 498 26.81 8.84 8.72
CA PHE A 498 25.90 8.61 7.60
C PHE A 498 26.40 9.36 6.35
N PRO A 499 27.50 8.88 5.71
CA PRO A 499 28.07 9.56 4.55
C PRO A 499 27.10 9.55 3.35
N GLU A 500 26.27 8.52 3.24
CA GLU A 500 25.22 8.40 2.23
C GLU A 500 23.88 8.91 2.77
N HIS A 501 23.42 10.03 2.19
CA HIS A 501 22.16 10.70 2.53
C HIS A 501 22.06 11.03 4.03
N PRO A 502 22.92 11.93 4.54
CA PRO A 502 22.95 12.25 5.95
C PRO A 502 21.61 12.84 6.43
N PRO A 503 21.13 12.45 7.63
CA PRO A 503 19.92 12.99 8.21
C PRO A 503 19.91 14.52 8.29
N ARG A 504 18.78 15.13 7.93
CA ARG A 504 18.59 16.60 7.90
C ARG A 504 17.91 17.16 9.14
N THR A 505 17.31 16.30 9.96
CA THR A 505 16.76 16.68 11.28
C THR A 505 17.15 15.62 12.32
N ARG A 506 17.10 15.99 13.62
CA ARG A 506 17.31 15.04 14.72
C ARG A 506 16.30 13.89 14.68
N GLU A 507 15.07 14.15 14.24
CA GLU A 507 14.07 13.10 13.99
C GLU A 507 14.57 12.10 12.94
N TYR A 508 14.98 12.55 11.76
CA TYR A 508 15.55 11.66 10.74
C TYR A 508 16.82 10.96 11.22
N TYR A 509 17.60 11.58 12.10
CA TYR A 509 18.77 10.94 12.69
C TYR A 509 18.36 9.75 13.56
N LEU A 510 17.33 9.93 14.41
CA LEU A 510 16.77 8.87 15.24
C LEU A 510 16.25 7.72 14.37
N LEU A 511 15.39 8.02 13.38
CA LEU A 511 14.77 7.02 12.51
C LEU A 511 15.83 6.28 11.68
N ARG A 512 16.81 6.99 11.11
CA ARG A 512 17.92 6.40 10.35
C ARG A 512 18.83 5.54 11.23
N SER A 513 19.03 5.93 12.48
CA SER A 513 19.79 5.12 13.45
C SER A 513 19.12 3.79 13.72
N ILE A 514 17.79 3.79 13.96
CA ILE A 514 17.01 2.56 14.17
C ILE A 514 17.08 1.67 12.92
N PHE A 515 16.88 2.27 11.73
CA PHE A 515 16.97 1.54 10.46
C PHE A 515 18.32 0.83 10.29
N GLN A 516 19.43 1.52 10.54
CA GLN A 516 20.77 0.93 10.38
C GLN A 516 21.06 -0.17 11.41
N THR A 517 20.47 -0.08 12.61
CA THR A 517 20.53 -1.18 13.60
C THR A 517 19.86 -2.44 13.08
N HIS A 518 18.68 -2.31 12.46
CA HIS A 518 17.92 -3.42 11.90
C HIS A 518 18.49 -3.98 10.60
N PHE A 519 19.06 -3.09 9.78
CA PHE A 519 19.48 -3.38 8.41
C PHE A 519 20.92 -2.91 8.17
N PRO A 520 21.91 -3.62 8.72
CA PRO A 520 23.33 -3.27 8.54
C PRO A 520 23.87 -3.59 7.14
N HIS A 521 23.10 -4.27 6.28
CA HIS A 521 23.53 -4.61 4.93
C HIS A 521 23.77 -3.32 4.11
N PRO A 522 24.91 -3.17 3.40
CA PRO A 522 25.25 -1.94 2.67
C PRO A 522 24.22 -1.50 1.64
N ASP A 523 23.54 -2.44 0.97
CA ASP A 523 22.51 -2.10 -0.02
C ASP A 523 21.14 -1.79 0.59
N ALA A 524 20.91 -2.02 1.88
CA ALA A 524 19.60 -1.78 2.49
C ALA A 524 19.16 -0.32 2.30
N ILE A 525 20.09 0.63 2.42
CA ILE A 525 19.80 2.05 2.21
C ILE A 525 19.33 2.37 0.79
N LYS A 526 19.82 1.64 -0.21
CA LYS A 526 19.46 1.84 -1.63
C LYS A 526 18.01 1.46 -1.91
N THR A 527 17.39 0.69 -1.01
CA THR A 527 15.96 0.32 -1.11
C THR A 527 15.03 1.41 -0.58
N VAL A 528 15.54 2.35 0.22
CA VAL A 528 14.78 3.48 0.75
C VAL A 528 14.84 4.62 -0.25
N PRO A 529 13.69 5.22 -0.65
CA PRO A 529 13.68 6.30 -1.61
C PRO A 529 14.44 7.52 -1.06
N GLN A 530 15.07 8.26 -1.96
CA GLN A 530 15.96 9.38 -1.63
C GLN A 530 15.47 10.65 -2.33
N GLY A 531 15.66 11.80 -1.69
CA GLY A 531 15.35 13.10 -2.27
C GLY A 531 14.64 14.02 -1.29
N LEU A 532 14.59 15.30 -1.66
CA LEU A 532 13.76 16.28 -0.94
C LEU A 532 12.30 16.11 -1.36
N SER A 533 11.38 16.42 -0.44
CA SER A 533 9.94 16.28 -0.62
C SER A 533 9.25 17.28 0.28
N ILE A 534 8.13 17.81 -0.20
CA ILE A 534 7.20 18.62 0.60
C ILE A 534 5.82 17.98 0.53
N ALA A 535 5.20 17.68 1.67
CA ALA A 535 3.84 17.14 1.71
C ALA A 535 3.60 15.94 0.75
N CYS A 536 4.54 14.98 0.70
CA CYS A 536 4.54 13.80 -0.20
C CYS A 536 4.89 14.07 -1.68
N SER A 537 5.35 15.28 -2.03
CA SER A 537 5.77 15.62 -3.39
C SER A 537 7.00 14.84 -3.84
N THR A 538 7.22 14.77 -5.16
CA THR A 538 8.53 14.39 -5.67
C THR A 538 9.53 15.56 -5.61
N PRO A 539 10.84 15.30 -5.75
CA PRO A 539 11.84 16.37 -5.84
C PRO A 539 11.57 17.36 -6.98
N GLU A 540 11.02 16.88 -8.09
CA GLU A 540 10.70 17.69 -9.27
C GLU A 540 9.65 18.77 -8.94
N ALA A 541 8.62 18.45 -8.14
CA ALA A 541 7.58 19.38 -7.74
C ALA A 541 8.03 20.47 -6.76
N LEU A 542 9.22 20.34 -6.13
CA LEU A 542 9.80 21.42 -5.33
C LEU A 542 10.10 22.67 -6.16
N SER A 543 10.31 22.51 -7.47
CA SER A 543 10.55 23.64 -8.38
C SER A 543 9.30 24.46 -8.71
N TRP A 544 8.11 23.99 -8.32
CA TRP A 544 6.85 24.69 -8.60
C TRP A 544 6.67 25.94 -7.74
N ASP A 545 7.36 26.01 -6.59
CA ASP A 545 7.38 27.19 -5.75
C ASP A 545 8.80 27.47 -5.23
N PRO A 546 9.39 28.65 -5.51
CA PRO A 546 10.68 29.04 -4.97
C PRO A 546 10.78 28.96 -3.44
N GLU A 547 9.67 29.13 -2.71
CA GLU A 547 9.65 29.02 -1.25
C GLU A 547 9.95 27.60 -0.76
N TRP A 548 9.77 26.57 -1.60
CA TRP A 548 10.02 25.17 -1.24
C TRP A 548 11.46 24.73 -1.45
N GLU A 549 12.29 25.58 -2.08
CA GLU A 549 13.68 25.23 -2.37
C GLU A 549 14.46 24.93 -1.08
N GLY A 550 15.10 23.76 -1.04
CA GLY A 550 15.88 23.31 0.13
C GLY A 550 15.06 22.82 1.33
N GLN A 551 13.72 22.87 1.26
CA GLN A 551 12.86 22.36 2.32
C GLN A 551 12.72 20.83 2.26
N HIS A 552 12.60 20.22 3.44
CA HIS A 552 12.21 18.81 3.60
C HIS A 552 11.22 18.76 4.75
N GLU A 553 9.95 18.95 4.43
CA GLU A 553 8.88 18.79 5.41
C GLU A 553 7.71 18.02 4.80
N ILE A 554 7.50 16.82 5.33
CA ILE A 554 6.50 15.88 4.83
C ILE A 554 5.10 16.22 5.37
N SER A 555 4.98 17.16 6.31
CA SER A 555 3.68 17.70 6.73
C SER A 555 3.16 18.75 5.75
N GLY A 556 1.84 18.85 5.63
CA GLY A 556 1.15 19.83 4.77
C GLY A 556 1.25 21.26 5.26
N ARG A 557 1.76 21.43 6.49
CA ARG A 557 1.87 22.70 7.22
C ARG A 557 2.72 23.74 6.48
N ALA A 558 3.54 23.33 5.53
CA ALA A 558 4.33 24.22 4.70
C ALA A 558 3.50 24.98 3.65
N ILE A 559 2.26 24.54 3.35
CA ILE A 559 1.40 25.08 2.29
C ILE A 559 0.39 26.07 2.90
N LYS A 560 0.92 27.16 3.47
CA LYS A 560 0.15 28.12 4.28
C LYS A 560 -0.88 28.96 3.50
N THR A 561 -0.81 29.00 2.16
CA THR A 561 -1.64 29.87 1.32
C THR A 561 -2.89 29.21 0.74
N VAL A 562 -3.09 27.90 0.97
CA VAL A 562 -4.19 27.11 0.36
C VAL A 562 -5.18 26.57 1.41
N HIS A 563 -4.81 26.56 2.69
CA HIS A 563 -5.60 25.98 3.78
C HIS A 563 -6.39 27.04 4.54
N ASP A 564 -7.72 27.03 4.44
CA ASP A 564 -8.59 27.95 5.20
C ASP A 564 -8.59 27.66 6.72
N GLY A 565 -8.12 26.48 7.16
CA GLY A 565 -8.07 26.08 8.58
C GLY A 565 -6.97 26.73 9.42
N GLY A 566 -6.12 27.61 8.86
CA GLY A 566 -5.04 28.28 9.60
C GLY A 566 -5.51 29.29 10.65
N ALA A 567 -6.80 29.66 10.64
CA ALA A 567 -7.40 30.60 11.58
C ALA A 567 -8.50 29.93 12.41
N GLY A 568 -8.15 29.08 13.39
CA GLY A 568 -9.14 28.66 14.39
C GLY A 568 -8.93 27.32 15.07
N PHE A 569 -7.77 27.07 15.68
CA PHE A 569 -7.72 26.17 16.82
C PHE A 569 -6.85 26.81 17.91
N GLN A 570 -7.49 27.49 18.87
CA GLN A 570 -6.83 27.93 20.10
C GLN A 570 -7.01 26.83 21.15
N PRO A 571 -5.95 26.08 21.52
CA PRO A 571 -6.02 25.13 22.61
C PRO A 571 -6.16 25.93 23.91
N GLY A 572 -7.39 26.04 24.44
CA GLY A 572 -7.59 26.69 25.74
C GLY A 572 -9.02 27.06 26.14
N GLN A 573 -10.01 27.10 25.24
CA GLN A 573 -11.35 27.57 25.63
C GLN A 573 -12.38 26.47 25.92
N ASP A 574 -12.23 25.26 25.35
CA ASP A 574 -13.21 24.17 25.56
C ASP A 574 -12.98 23.30 26.80
N ALA A 575 -11.83 23.47 27.49
CA ALA A 575 -11.58 22.78 28.76
C ALA A 575 -12.54 23.26 29.87
N ALA A 576 -13.02 24.52 29.81
CA ALA A 576 -13.98 25.05 30.77
C ALA A 576 -15.42 24.57 30.50
N ALA A 577 -15.78 24.32 29.24
CA ALA A 577 -17.11 23.82 28.85
C ALA A 577 -17.27 22.33 29.22
N ALA A 578 -16.21 21.53 29.07
CA ALA A 578 -16.21 20.12 29.46
C ALA A 578 -16.31 19.90 30.99
N ALA A 579 -15.81 20.83 31.80
CA ALA A 579 -15.91 20.77 33.26
C ALA A 579 -17.31 21.12 33.81
N ALA A 580 -18.13 21.85 33.06
CA ALA A 580 -19.47 22.26 33.50
C ALA A 580 -20.54 21.15 33.32
N VAL A 581 -20.34 20.21 32.39
CA VAL A 581 -21.29 19.11 32.13
C VAL A 581 -21.06 17.92 33.07
N ALA A 582 -19.88 17.80 33.69
CA ALA A 582 -19.54 16.70 34.60
C ALA A 582 -20.04 16.88 36.05
N ASN A 583 -20.51 18.07 36.44
CA ASN A 583 -20.92 18.38 37.83
C ASN A 583 -22.44 18.55 38.02
N GLY A 584 -23.26 18.07 37.07
CA GLY A 584 -24.71 18.30 37.06
C GLY A 584 -25.54 17.02 37.05
N VAL A 585 -25.24 16.02 37.90
CA VAL A 585 -26.18 14.93 38.20
C VAL A 585 -26.11 14.61 39.70
N HIS A 586 -27.14 15.04 40.42
CA HIS A 586 -27.56 14.51 41.72
C HIS A 586 -29.01 14.06 41.60
#